data_AF-A0A8T4JB42-F1
#
_entry.id   AF-A0A8T4JB42-F1
#
_cell.length_a   1.000
_cell.length_b   1.000
_cell.length_c   1.000
_cell.angle_alpha   90.00
_cell.angle_beta   90.00
_cell.angle_gamma   90.00
#
_symmetry.space_group_name_H-M   'P 1'
#
loop_
_entity.id
_entity.type
_entity.pdbx_description
1 polymer ?
#
loop_
_entity_poly.entity_id
_entity_poly.type
_entity_poly.pdbx_seq_one_letter_code
_entity_poly.pdbx_strand_id
1 'polypeptide(L)'
;MTEFKTAEQMAGEQKQISIAEFFEKNRHLLGFDNPAKSLLTVIKEGVDNSLDACEEAGILPDITVKVKDLGEDRFKVIIQDNGPGILKKQVPNIFGKLLYGSKFYKMQQSRGQQGIGISAAVLYSQLTTGKPTLVRSRTNPNNKVHEFHIRLDTVKNEPQIIKDVEYEKNFPDHGVYIEMEIEGKYRKGKQSVDEYIKQTALANPFSKLVYHAPDGNKLSYSRIVNKLPRRAKSILPHPHGVELGVFERMSKLTKARSIAAFLSKDFSRISFPAAKKYCKLAKVVPNTKSDSLTHQEVERLWRIIQQAKIMKPPTDCLSPIGEATLEKAIEKDLNTEFVAAITRPPAVYRGNPFGIEVCIGYGGGLAPGNTAEIVRIANRVPLLYEQSAGAINKAMKKIAWAHYKVEHKNKMPYGPMIVLVHMYSTWIPYTSESKEAIDAYPEIQKEIRLALQDCLRKVSRFMSSKRRRMLEKKRQSIFDKYIPELAYTLEKLTGEKKETLEVNLKKIIHKELKKDEKDESS
;
A
#
# COMPACT_ATOMS: atom_id res chain seq x y z
N MET A 1 0.07 -5.40 -60.77
CA MET A 1 0.69 -6.58 -60.11
C MET A 1 1.03 -6.16 -58.70
N THR A 2 0.39 -6.76 -57.71
CA THR A 2 0.73 -6.55 -56.29
C THR A 2 2.05 -7.27 -56.05
N GLU A 3 3.14 -6.54 -55.80
CA GLU A 3 4.42 -7.15 -55.44
C GLU A 3 4.28 -7.85 -54.08
N PHE A 4 4.28 -9.18 -54.09
CA PHE A 4 4.35 -9.97 -52.87
C PHE A 4 5.80 -10.00 -52.39
N LYS A 5 6.06 -9.47 -51.19
CA LYS A 5 7.37 -9.58 -50.55
C LYS A 5 7.69 -11.05 -50.25
N THR A 6 8.92 -11.47 -50.49
CA THR A 6 9.35 -12.84 -50.16
C THR A 6 9.50 -13.01 -48.64
N ALA A 7 9.41 -14.26 -48.16
CA ALA A 7 9.61 -14.57 -46.74
C ALA A 7 10.98 -14.10 -46.21
N GLU A 8 12.01 -14.11 -47.07
CA GLU A 8 13.37 -13.63 -46.76
C GLU A 8 13.42 -12.10 -46.63
N GLN A 9 12.70 -11.37 -47.50
CA GLN A 9 12.53 -9.92 -47.38
C GLN A 9 11.75 -9.55 -46.11
N MET A 10 10.69 -10.30 -45.79
CA MET A 10 9.93 -10.12 -44.55
C MET A 10 10.76 -10.47 -43.30
N ALA A 11 11.65 -11.48 -43.38
CA ALA A 11 12.55 -11.85 -42.29
C ALA A 11 13.64 -10.79 -42.05
N GLY A 12 14.19 -10.19 -43.11
CA GLY A 12 15.15 -9.09 -43.01
C GLY A 12 14.58 -7.81 -42.38
N GLU A 13 13.26 -7.64 -42.40
CA GLU A 13 12.55 -6.53 -41.75
C GLU A 13 12.31 -6.77 -40.24
N GLN A 14 12.54 -7.99 -39.72
CA GLN A 14 12.36 -8.30 -38.30
C GLN A 14 13.43 -7.58 -37.45
N LYS A 15 12.98 -6.79 -36.48
CA LYS A 15 13.87 -6.06 -35.55
C LYS A 15 13.56 -6.45 -34.11
N GLN A 16 14.61 -6.72 -33.34
CA GLN A 16 14.51 -6.84 -31.89
C GLN A 16 14.58 -5.44 -31.26
N ILE A 17 13.68 -5.16 -30.33
CA ILE A 17 13.69 -3.91 -29.55
C ILE A 17 14.16 -4.19 -28.12
N SER A 18 14.79 -3.20 -27.52
CA SER A 18 15.17 -3.26 -26.11
C SER A 18 13.95 -3.11 -25.19
N ILE A 19 14.09 -3.50 -23.94
CA ILE A 19 13.05 -3.31 -22.91
C ILE A 19 12.77 -1.82 -22.68
N ALA A 20 13.81 -1.00 -22.73
CA ALA A 20 13.65 0.45 -22.60
C ALA A 20 12.91 1.05 -23.78
N GLU A 21 13.20 0.60 -25.01
CA GLU A 21 12.50 1.03 -26.22
C GLU A 21 11.03 0.56 -26.21
N PHE A 22 10.76 -0.64 -25.69
CA PHE A 22 9.40 -1.12 -25.51
C PHE A 22 8.58 -0.21 -24.59
N PHE A 23 9.15 0.20 -23.45
CA PHE A 23 8.47 1.09 -22.51
C PHE A 23 8.41 2.55 -22.98
N GLU A 24 9.38 3.01 -23.75
CA GLU A 24 9.34 4.31 -24.42
C GLU A 24 8.13 4.41 -25.37
N LYS A 25 7.85 3.32 -26.11
CA LYS A 25 6.67 3.18 -26.98
C LYS A 25 5.37 2.95 -26.18
N ASN A 26 5.45 2.28 -25.03
CA ASN A 26 4.29 1.87 -24.23
C ASN A 26 4.28 2.50 -22.82
N ARG A 27 4.38 3.83 -22.75
CA ARG A 27 4.48 4.59 -21.49
C ARG A 27 3.31 4.35 -20.53
N HIS A 28 2.13 4.06 -21.07
CA HIS A 28 0.93 3.74 -20.31
C HIS A 28 1.11 2.50 -19.42
N LEU A 29 1.92 1.52 -19.83
CA LEU A 29 2.22 0.33 -19.02
C LEU A 29 3.02 0.67 -17.75
N LEU A 30 3.75 1.78 -17.75
CA LEU A 30 4.48 2.30 -16.59
C LEU A 30 3.64 3.24 -15.72
N GLY A 31 2.35 3.41 -16.05
CA GLY A 31 1.46 4.33 -15.34
C GLY A 31 1.61 5.80 -15.76
N PHE A 32 2.26 6.08 -16.89
CA PHE A 32 2.36 7.42 -17.50
C PHE A 32 1.25 7.63 -18.55
N ASP A 33 0.00 7.44 -18.14
CA ASP A 33 -1.16 7.52 -19.06
C ASP A 33 -1.54 8.96 -19.41
N ASN A 34 -1.46 9.85 -18.42
CA ASN A 34 -1.83 11.25 -18.56
C ASN A 34 -0.93 12.13 -17.67
N PRO A 35 -0.75 13.42 -18.00
CA PRO A 35 0.20 14.30 -17.31
C PRO A 35 -0.02 14.43 -15.79
N ALA A 36 -1.27 14.34 -15.30
CA ALA A 36 -1.54 14.42 -13.87
C ALA A 36 -1.11 13.13 -13.14
N LYS A 37 -1.45 11.97 -13.71
CA LYS A 37 -1.00 10.67 -13.19
C LYS A 37 0.52 10.53 -13.29
N SER A 38 1.14 11.03 -14.35
CA SER A 38 2.60 10.98 -14.52
C SER A 38 3.36 11.70 -13.42
N LEU A 39 2.95 12.93 -13.08
CA LEU A 39 3.53 13.70 -11.98
C LEU A 39 3.44 12.93 -10.65
N LEU A 40 2.27 12.33 -10.39
CA LEU A 40 2.08 11.48 -9.22
C LEU A 40 2.99 10.25 -9.24
N THR A 41 3.06 9.52 -10.36
CA THR A 41 3.86 8.30 -10.49
C THR A 41 5.34 8.55 -10.22
N VAL A 42 5.89 9.66 -10.74
CA VAL A 42 7.29 10.06 -10.48
C VAL A 42 7.53 10.28 -8.99
N ILE A 43 6.62 10.98 -8.31
CA ILE A 43 6.73 11.25 -6.87
C ILE A 43 6.56 9.96 -6.06
N LYS A 44 5.59 9.12 -6.44
CA LYS A 44 5.30 7.82 -5.82
C LYS A 44 6.54 6.93 -5.83
N GLU A 45 7.15 6.74 -6.99
CA GLU A 45 8.32 5.87 -7.14
C GLU A 45 9.55 6.39 -6.37
N GLY A 46 9.77 7.71 -6.32
CA GLY A 46 10.87 8.28 -5.54
C GLY A 46 10.64 8.17 -4.03
N VAL A 47 9.42 8.44 -3.54
CA VAL A 47 9.07 8.33 -2.12
C VAL A 47 9.10 6.88 -1.65
N ASP A 48 8.56 5.95 -2.42
CA ASP A 48 8.53 4.53 -2.06
C ASP A 48 9.94 3.93 -1.97
N ASN A 49 10.85 4.29 -2.90
CA ASN A 49 12.23 3.86 -2.84
C ASN A 49 12.99 4.47 -1.65
N SER A 50 12.71 5.74 -1.33
CA SER A 50 13.27 6.42 -0.15
C SER A 50 12.84 5.73 1.16
N LEU A 51 11.55 5.39 1.28
CA LEU A 51 11.00 4.67 2.44
C LEU A 51 11.61 3.27 2.57
N ASP A 52 11.67 2.51 1.47
CA ASP A 52 12.28 1.17 1.47
C ASP A 52 13.77 1.22 1.86
N ALA A 53 14.54 2.19 1.34
CA ALA A 53 15.96 2.32 1.65
C ALA A 53 16.21 2.64 3.14
N CYS A 54 15.41 3.53 3.72
CA CYS A 54 15.47 3.86 5.15
C CYS A 54 15.13 2.65 6.02
N GLU A 55 14.04 1.93 5.71
CA GLU A 55 13.61 0.74 6.45
C GLU A 55 14.63 -0.39 6.39
N GLU A 56 15.21 -0.66 5.21
CA GLU A 56 16.22 -1.70 5.04
C GLU A 56 17.50 -1.42 5.85
N ALA A 57 17.83 -0.13 6.02
CA ALA A 57 18.95 0.35 6.82
C ALA A 57 18.63 0.50 8.31
N GLY A 58 17.36 0.35 8.73
CA GLY A 58 16.95 0.56 10.11
C GLY A 58 16.92 2.04 10.54
N ILE A 59 16.80 2.96 9.58
CA ILE A 59 16.76 4.41 9.81
C ILE A 59 15.30 4.89 9.80
N LEU A 60 14.90 5.74 10.75
CA LEU A 60 13.59 6.38 10.72
C LEU A 60 13.53 7.38 9.56
N PRO A 61 12.64 7.21 8.56
CA PRO A 61 12.64 8.05 7.37
C PRO A 61 12.31 9.51 7.69
N ASP A 62 13.08 10.43 7.13
CA ASP A 62 12.79 11.86 6.99
C ASP A 62 12.93 12.20 5.51
N ILE A 63 11.79 12.41 4.84
CA ILE A 63 11.73 12.60 3.39
C ILE A 63 11.15 13.97 3.11
N THR A 64 11.85 14.73 2.28
CA THR A 64 11.39 16.00 1.76
C THR A 64 11.08 15.87 0.28
N VAL A 65 9.86 16.21 -0.12
CA VAL A 65 9.40 16.27 -1.50
C VAL A 65 9.13 17.73 -1.84
N LYS A 66 9.70 18.23 -2.92
CA LYS A 66 9.41 19.58 -3.44
C LYS A 66 9.02 19.48 -4.90
N VAL A 67 7.91 20.10 -5.24
CA VAL A 67 7.45 20.21 -6.62
C VAL A 67 7.39 21.69 -6.95
N LYS A 68 8.25 22.14 -7.87
CA LYS A 68 8.26 23.53 -8.33
C LYS A 68 7.65 23.60 -9.72
N ASP A 69 6.71 24.52 -9.90
CA ASP A 69 6.21 24.88 -11.22
C ASP A 69 7.28 25.68 -11.97
N LEU A 70 7.62 25.27 -13.20
CA LEU A 70 8.54 25.96 -14.08
C LEU A 70 7.84 26.71 -15.22
N GLY A 71 6.50 26.65 -15.29
CA GLY A 71 5.72 27.11 -16.42
C GLY A 71 5.59 26.06 -17.53
N GLU A 72 4.70 26.30 -18.50
CA GLU A 72 4.51 25.45 -19.69
C GLU A 72 4.23 23.97 -19.37
N ASP A 73 3.42 23.70 -18.33
CA ASP A 73 3.13 22.34 -17.85
C ASP A 73 4.39 21.54 -17.42
N ARG A 74 5.50 22.22 -17.10
CA ARG A 74 6.73 21.60 -16.60
C ARG A 74 6.90 21.77 -15.11
N PHE A 75 7.29 20.68 -14.46
CA PHE A 75 7.51 20.61 -13.03
C PHE A 75 8.90 20.09 -12.72
N LYS A 76 9.57 20.73 -11.77
CA LYS A 76 10.79 20.23 -11.15
C LYS A 76 10.43 19.48 -9.87
N VAL A 77 10.60 18.17 -9.91
CA VAL A 77 10.36 17.26 -8.78
C VAL A 77 11.70 17.00 -8.09
N ILE A 78 11.76 17.32 -6.80
CA ILE A 78 12.92 17.10 -5.94
C ILE A 78 12.50 16.18 -4.80
N ILE A 79 13.23 15.09 -4.61
CA ILE A 79 13.01 14.13 -3.52
C ILE A 79 14.33 13.96 -2.79
N GLN A 80 14.32 14.18 -1.48
CA GLN A 80 15.48 14.05 -0.63
C GLN A 80 15.15 13.19 0.57
N ASP A 81 16.00 12.21 0.86
CA ASP A 81 15.87 11.31 2.00
C ASP A 81 17.10 11.37 2.92
N ASN A 82 16.94 10.75 4.10
CA ASN A 82 18.00 10.48 5.06
C ASN A 82 18.37 8.98 5.08
N GLY A 83 18.24 8.28 3.95
CA GLY A 83 18.59 6.87 3.83
C GLY A 83 20.09 6.62 3.94
N PRO A 84 20.56 5.37 3.77
CA PRO A 84 21.98 5.00 3.86
C PRO A 84 22.85 5.57 2.72
N GLY A 85 22.26 6.26 1.75
CA GLY A 85 22.91 6.62 0.49
C GLY A 85 23.12 5.41 -0.43
N ILE A 86 23.72 5.68 -1.58
CA ILE A 86 24.00 4.72 -2.65
C ILE A 86 25.49 4.79 -2.98
N LEU A 87 26.13 3.63 -3.10
CA LEU A 87 27.53 3.56 -3.51
C LEU A 87 27.72 4.14 -4.92
N LYS A 88 28.80 4.89 -5.13
CA LYS A 88 29.14 5.54 -6.42
C LYS A 88 28.91 4.64 -7.64
N LYS A 89 29.41 3.39 -7.59
CA LYS A 89 29.31 2.40 -8.69
C LYS A 89 27.88 1.94 -9.00
N GLN A 90 26.96 2.08 -8.05
CA GLN A 90 25.59 1.59 -8.15
C GLN A 90 24.62 2.68 -8.61
N VAL A 91 24.94 3.97 -8.39
CA VAL A 91 24.07 5.10 -8.76
C VAL A 91 23.67 5.04 -10.25
N PRO A 92 24.59 4.93 -11.23
CA PRO A 92 24.20 4.91 -12.64
C PRO A 92 23.26 3.74 -12.96
N ASN A 93 23.51 2.55 -12.42
CA ASN A 93 22.69 1.37 -12.70
C ASN A 93 21.28 1.46 -12.09
N ILE A 94 21.13 2.05 -10.91
CA ILE A 94 19.82 2.17 -10.26
C ILE A 94 18.90 3.13 -11.02
N PHE A 95 19.45 4.21 -11.59
CA PHE A 95 18.66 5.26 -12.24
C PHE A 95 18.61 5.15 -13.77
N GLY A 96 19.63 4.57 -14.40
CA GLY A 96 19.79 4.50 -15.85
C GLY A 96 19.71 3.09 -16.44
N LYS A 97 19.22 2.10 -15.68
CA LYS A 97 18.97 0.73 -16.19
C LYS A 97 17.61 0.22 -15.73
N LEU A 98 16.79 -0.24 -16.66
CA LEU A 98 15.52 -0.90 -16.35
C LEU A 98 15.75 -2.36 -15.95
N LEU A 99 14.89 -2.86 -15.07
CA LEU A 99 14.97 -4.21 -14.48
C LEU A 99 16.28 -4.46 -13.69
N TYR A 100 16.79 -3.41 -13.05
CA TYR A 100 17.97 -3.49 -12.18
C TYR A 100 17.58 -3.28 -10.72
N GLY A 101 18.07 -4.14 -9.83
CA GLY A 101 17.71 -4.06 -8.41
C GLY A 101 17.94 -5.35 -7.63
N SER A 102 17.92 -5.21 -6.31
CA SER A 102 18.17 -6.31 -5.35
C SER A 102 16.91 -7.12 -5.00
N LYS A 103 15.74 -6.70 -5.48
CA LYS A 103 14.42 -7.19 -5.04
C LYS A 103 13.87 -8.38 -5.87
N PHE A 104 14.47 -8.73 -7.01
CA PHE A 104 13.96 -9.77 -7.93
C PHE A 104 13.97 -11.20 -7.37
N TYR A 105 14.90 -11.50 -6.47
CA TYR A 105 15.17 -12.87 -6.03
C TYR A 105 14.79 -13.12 -4.57
N LYS A 106 14.24 -12.12 -3.88
CA LYS A 106 13.85 -12.21 -2.47
C LYS A 106 12.34 -12.17 -2.35
N MET A 107 11.77 -13.24 -1.84
CA MET A 107 10.34 -13.29 -1.52
C MET A 107 10.13 -12.75 -0.11
N GLN A 108 10.00 -11.43 0.00
CA GLN A 108 9.70 -10.70 1.24
C GLN A 108 8.75 -9.53 0.90
N GLN A 109 7.99 -9.05 1.89
CA GLN A 109 7.18 -7.85 1.69
C GLN A 109 8.07 -6.63 1.37
N SER A 110 7.75 -5.92 0.29
CA SER A 110 8.36 -4.65 -0.14
C SER A 110 7.33 -3.79 -0.89
N ARG A 111 7.57 -2.47 -0.99
CA ARG A 111 6.73 -1.55 -1.79
C ARG A 111 6.92 -1.78 -3.28
N GLY A 112 8.19 -1.82 -3.72
CA GLY A 112 8.57 -2.12 -5.10
C GLY A 112 8.77 -3.62 -5.36
N GLN A 113 8.34 -4.12 -6.53
CA GLN A 113 8.44 -5.54 -6.92
C GLN A 113 9.36 -5.80 -8.13
N GLN A 114 9.45 -4.88 -9.09
CA GLN A 114 9.96 -5.18 -10.44
C GLN A 114 11.26 -4.46 -10.82
N GLY A 115 11.84 -3.61 -9.95
CA GLY A 115 13.07 -2.87 -10.28
C GLY A 115 12.96 -1.98 -11.53
N ILE A 116 11.77 -1.47 -11.81
CA ILE A 116 11.45 -0.59 -12.95
C ILE A 116 11.20 0.86 -12.47
N GLY A 117 10.74 1.02 -11.23
CA GLY A 117 10.11 2.24 -10.72
C GLY A 117 10.86 3.55 -10.98
N ILE A 118 12.03 3.72 -10.37
CA ILE A 118 12.76 4.98 -10.49
C ILE A 118 13.37 5.19 -11.88
N SER A 119 13.84 4.12 -12.53
CA SER A 119 14.35 4.18 -13.91
C SER A 119 13.26 4.58 -14.91
N ALA A 120 12.00 4.20 -14.65
CA ALA A 120 10.85 4.64 -15.44
C ALA A 120 10.57 6.14 -15.26
N ALA A 121 10.74 6.68 -14.05
CA ALA A 121 10.66 8.13 -13.81
C ALA A 121 11.78 8.91 -14.54
N VAL A 122 13.01 8.36 -14.54
CA VAL A 122 14.14 8.91 -15.30
C VAL A 122 13.86 8.89 -16.81
N LEU A 123 13.35 7.77 -17.32
CA LEU A 123 12.95 7.66 -18.73
C LEU A 123 11.86 8.69 -19.07
N TYR A 124 10.84 8.84 -18.23
CA TYR A 124 9.78 9.82 -18.45
C TYR A 124 10.31 11.26 -18.47
N SER A 125 11.21 11.61 -17.54
CA SER A 125 11.87 12.92 -17.52
C SER A 125 12.67 13.18 -18.81
N GLN A 126 13.45 12.21 -19.26
CA GLN A 126 14.20 12.29 -20.50
C GLN A 126 13.30 12.43 -21.74
N LEU A 127 12.19 11.69 -21.80
CA LEU A 127 11.29 11.71 -22.96
C LEU A 127 10.45 12.98 -23.07
N THR A 128 10.18 13.63 -21.95
CA THR A 128 9.33 14.84 -21.92
C THR A 128 10.16 16.12 -22.03
N THR A 129 11.24 16.25 -21.24
CA THR A 129 12.02 17.49 -21.19
C THR A 129 13.39 17.38 -21.83
N GLY A 130 13.86 16.17 -22.14
CA GLY A 130 15.21 15.93 -22.65
C GLY A 130 16.32 16.16 -21.62
N LYS A 131 16.00 16.60 -20.39
CA LYS A 131 17.02 16.91 -19.38
C LYS A 131 17.49 15.66 -18.65
N PRO A 132 18.78 15.59 -18.28
CA PRO A 132 19.29 14.50 -17.46
C PRO A 132 18.73 14.58 -16.03
N THR A 133 18.58 13.43 -15.38
CA THR A 133 18.22 13.37 -13.95
C THR A 133 19.46 13.66 -13.10
N LEU A 134 19.33 14.60 -12.16
CA LEU A 134 20.38 14.93 -11.19
C LEU A 134 20.22 14.03 -9.96
N VAL A 135 21.26 13.29 -9.62
CA VAL A 135 21.30 12.44 -8.42
C VAL A 135 22.51 12.83 -7.59
N ARG A 136 22.30 13.11 -6.31
CA ARG A 136 23.37 13.27 -5.32
C ARG A 136 23.24 12.20 -4.26
N SER A 137 24.35 11.59 -3.88
CA SER A 137 24.34 10.63 -2.78
C SER A 137 25.61 10.69 -1.94
N ARG A 138 25.41 10.47 -0.64
CA ARG A 138 26.46 10.32 0.36
C ARG A 138 26.11 9.17 1.28
N THR A 139 27.08 8.30 1.55
CA THR A 139 26.87 7.10 2.38
C THR A 139 27.30 7.26 3.83
N ASN A 140 28.19 8.22 4.12
CA ASN A 140 28.70 8.50 5.46
C ASN A 140 29.23 9.95 5.51
N PRO A 141 29.19 10.62 6.68
CA PRO A 141 29.84 11.92 6.87
C PRO A 141 31.31 11.97 6.43
N ASN A 142 32.07 10.88 6.50
CA ASN A 142 33.47 10.88 6.06
C ASN A 142 33.64 10.71 4.54
N ASN A 143 32.58 10.34 3.83
CA ASN A 143 32.62 10.14 2.38
C ASN A 143 32.23 11.42 1.65
N LYS A 144 32.82 11.60 0.47
CA LYS A 144 32.46 12.66 -0.47
C LYS A 144 31.03 12.47 -0.97
N VAL A 145 30.38 13.58 -1.31
CA VAL A 145 29.10 13.59 -2.00
C VAL A 145 29.38 13.34 -3.47
N HIS A 146 28.71 12.36 -4.06
CA HIS A 146 28.78 12.08 -5.49
C HIS A 146 27.57 12.69 -6.19
N GLU A 147 27.80 13.57 -7.16
CA GLU A 147 26.78 14.19 -8.01
C GLU A 147 26.86 13.60 -9.43
N PHE A 148 25.74 13.04 -9.90
CA PHE A 148 25.60 12.46 -11.22
C PHE A 148 24.49 13.13 -12.01
N HIS A 149 24.73 13.38 -13.29
CA HIS A 149 23.69 13.67 -14.27
C HIS A 149 23.51 12.46 -15.18
N ILE A 150 22.39 11.77 -15.05
CA ILE A 150 22.17 10.44 -15.65
C ILE A 150 21.07 10.53 -16.71
N ARG A 151 21.32 9.87 -17.84
CA ARG A 151 20.35 9.53 -18.87
C ARG A 151 20.29 8.01 -19.05
N LEU A 152 19.22 7.53 -19.68
CA LEU A 152 19.05 6.13 -20.02
C LEU A 152 19.17 5.97 -21.54
N ASP A 153 20.11 5.15 -21.99
CA ASP A 153 20.19 4.73 -23.40
C ASP A 153 19.08 3.70 -23.65
N THR A 154 18.05 4.09 -24.40
CA THR A 154 16.89 3.23 -24.65
C THR A 154 17.16 2.11 -25.65
N VAL A 155 18.22 2.19 -26.45
CA VAL A 155 18.58 1.13 -27.40
C VAL A 155 19.32 0.02 -26.66
N LYS A 156 20.26 0.38 -25.78
CA LYS A 156 21.09 -0.60 -25.04
C LYS A 156 20.54 -0.99 -23.67
N ASN A 157 19.62 -0.21 -23.10
CA ASN A 157 19.21 -0.31 -21.70
C ASN A 157 20.42 -0.20 -20.75
N GLU A 158 21.22 0.85 -20.97
CA GLU A 158 22.42 1.14 -20.18
C GLU A 158 22.44 2.61 -19.73
N PRO A 159 23.07 2.90 -18.57
CA PRO A 159 23.15 4.26 -18.07
C PRO A 159 24.16 5.08 -18.87
N GLN A 160 23.76 6.28 -19.27
CA GLN A 160 24.63 7.29 -19.86
C GLN A 160 24.93 8.38 -18.83
N ILE A 161 26.20 8.49 -18.45
CA ILE A 161 26.65 9.50 -17.48
C ILE A 161 27.08 10.75 -18.24
N ILE A 162 26.37 11.87 -18.00
CA ILE A 162 26.67 13.17 -18.62
C ILE A 162 27.67 13.96 -17.77
N LYS A 163 27.58 13.82 -16.44
CA LYS A 163 28.43 14.51 -15.47
C LYS A 163 28.61 13.63 -14.24
N ASP A 164 29.84 13.57 -13.71
CA ASP A 164 30.23 12.91 -12.45
C ASP A 164 31.15 13.88 -11.71
N VAL A 165 30.69 14.41 -10.57
CA VAL A 165 31.45 15.37 -9.74
C VAL A 165 31.39 14.95 -8.29
N GLU A 166 32.49 15.19 -7.56
CA GLU A 166 32.59 14.91 -6.14
C GLU A 166 32.89 16.19 -5.34
N TYR A 167 32.23 16.36 -4.20
CA TYR A 167 32.48 17.49 -3.31
C TYR A 167 32.20 17.12 -1.84
N GLU A 168 32.70 17.93 -0.90
CA GLU A 168 32.64 17.62 0.55
C GLU A 168 31.60 18.43 1.33
N LYS A 169 31.16 19.59 0.83
CA LYS A 169 30.30 20.54 1.58
C LYS A 169 28.83 20.47 1.16
N ASN A 170 27.91 20.91 2.04
CA ASN A 170 26.49 21.17 1.74
C ASN A 170 25.63 19.95 1.37
N PHE A 171 25.80 18.82 2.05
CA PHE A 171 24.88 17.68 1.97
C PHE A 171 24.72 17.04 3.36
N PRO A 172 23.56 16.43 3.68
CA PRO A 172 23.41 15.66 4.91
C PRO A 172 24.50 14.59 5.09
N ASP A 173 24.63 14.08 6.31
CA ASP A 173 25.62 13.05 6.67
C ASP A 173 25.49 11.78 5.82
N HIS A 174 24.25 11.40 5.50
CA HIS A 174 23.94 10.32 4.59
C HIS A 174 22.57 10.59 3.92
N GLY A 175 22.37 10.03 2.74
CA GLY A 175 21.09 10.11 2.04
C GLY A 175 21.23 10.18 0.52
N VAL A 176 20.08 10.34 -0.12
CA VAL A 176 19.95 10.53 -1.57
C VAL A 176 19.13 11.79 -1.83
N TYR A 177 19.52 12.52 -2.86
CA TYR A 177 18.77 13.64 -3.43
C TYR A 177 18.59 13.36 -4.91
N ILE A 178 17.35 13.45 -5.38
CA ILE A 178 16.97 13.22 -6.77
C ILE A 178 16.25 14.46 -7.25
N GLU A 179 16.64 14.98 -8.40
CA GLU A 179 15.99 16.09 -9.09
C GLU A 179 15.71 15.71 -10.54
N MET A 180 14.42 15.76 -10.91
CA MET A 180 13.90 15.43 -12.23
C MET A 180 13.03 16.58 -12.73
N GLU A 181 13.16 16.91 -14.02
CA GLU A 181 12.27 17.84 -14.70
C GLU A 181 11.35 17.06 -15.63
N ILE A 182 10.04 17.21 -15.45
CA ILE A 182 9.03 16.41 -16.15
C ILE A 182 7.91 17.32 -16.66
N GLU A 183 7.29 16.92 -17.76
CA GLU A 183 5.98 17.46 -18.12
C GLU A 183 4.90 16.79 -17.27
N GLY A 184 3.93 17.55 -16.80
CA GLY A 184 2.92 17.06 -15.88
C GLY A 184 1.77 18.03 -15.72
N LYS A 185 0.76 17.66 -14.94
CA LYS A 185 -0.32 18.59 -14.57
C LYS A 185 -0.65 18.48 -13.10
N TYR A 186 -0.42 19.55 -12.35
CA TYR A 186 -0.82 19.62 -10.96
C TYR A 186 -2.34 19.83 -10.85
N ARG A 187 -3.00 18.98 -10.05
CA ARG A 187 -4.44 19.07 -9.75
C ARG A 187 -4.67 18.75 -8.28
N LYS A 188 -5.67 19.38 -7.67
CA LYS A 188 -6.13 19.08 -6.31
C LYS A 188 -7.26 18.03 -6.34
N GLY A 189 -7.47 17.36 -5.21
CA GLY A 189 -8.56 16.40 -5.01
C GLY A 189 -8.07 14.99 -4.68
N LYS A 190 -8.97 14.00 -4.74
CA LYS A 190 -8.70 12.62 -4.25
C LYS A 190 -7.67 11.83 -5.06
N GLN A 191 -7.34 12.30 -6.27
CA GLN A 191 -6.35 11.68 -7.18
C GLN A 191 -5.18 12.64 -7.40
N SER A 192 -4.81 13.39 -6.37
CA SER A 192 -3.72 14.37 -6.41
C SER A 192 -2.46 13.86 -5.74
N VAL A 193 -1.36 14.56 -6.00
CA VAL A 193 -0.09 14.39 -5.27
C VAL A 193 -0.30 14.66 -3.78
N ASP A 194 -1.08 15.68 -3.43
CA ASP A 194 -1.32 16.07 -2.03
C ASP A 194 -1.99 14.93 -1.25
N GLU A 195 -3.02 14.33 -1.86
CA GLU A 195 -3.73 13.19 -1.26
C GLU A 195 -2.82 11.96 -1.15
N TYR A 196 -1.94 11.74 -2.13
CA TYR A 196 -0.95 10.66 -2.06
C TYR A 196 0.00 10.84 -0.87
N ILE A 197 0.57 12.03 -0.69
CA ILE A 197 1.48 12.31 0.43
C ILE A 197 0.74 12.14 1.76
N LYS A 198 -0.49 12.64 1.87
CA LYS A 198 -1.34 12.46 3.06
C LYS A 198 -1.57 10.99 3.38
N GLN A 199 -2.00 10.19 2.40
CA GLN A 199 -2.23 8.75 2.63
C GLN A 199 -0.92 7.99 2.86
N THR A 200 0.20 8.45 2.31
CA THR A 200 1.53 7.86 2.55
C THR A 200 1.97 8.11 3.98
N ALA A 201 1.70 9.28 4.56
CA ALA A 201 1.91 9.55 5.97
C ALA A 201 1.08 8.63 6.87
N LEU A 202 -0.20 8.43 6.54
CA LEU A 202 -1.08 7.49 7.25
C LEU A 202 -0.60 6.03 7.16
N ALA A 203 -0.15 5.60 5.97
CA ALA A 203 0.36 4.25 5.74
C ALA A 203 1.73 4.00 6.41
N ASN A 204 2.48 5.07 6.69
CA ASN A 204 3.85 5.03 7.20
C ASN A 204 4.01 5.94 8.42
N PRO A 205 3.33 5.66 9.54
CA PRO A 205 3.26 6.54 10.72
C PRO A 205 4.62 6.76 11.43
N PHE A 206 5.66 6.03 11.05
CA PHE A 206 7.04 6.18 11.54
C PHE A 206 7.91 7.10 10.66
N SER A 207 7.41 7.55 9.51
CA SER A 207 8.12 8.49 8.64
C SER A 207 7.74 9.93 8.97
N LYS A 208 8.69 10.84 8.73
CA LYS A 208 8.43 12.28 8.65
C LYS A 208 8.43 12.64 7.16
N LEU A 209 7.37 13.29 6.70
CA LEU A 209 7.21 13.70 5.31
C LEU A 209 6.99 15.22 5.26
N VAL A 210 7.87 15.93 4.54
CA VAL A 210 7.72 17.37 4.28
C VAL A 210 7.49 17.57 2.80
N TYR A 211 6.33 18.08 2.43
CA TYR A 211 5.94 18.31 1.05
C TYR A 211 5.77 19.80 0.78
N HIS A 212 6.47 20.28 -0.24
CA HIS A 212 6.34 21.62 -0.79
C HIS A 212 5.59 21.50 -2.12
N ALA A 213 4.34 21.94 -2.13
CA ALA A 213 3.47 21.91 -3.28
C ALA A 213 3.82 23.03 -4.30
N PRO A 214 3.43 22.87 -5.58
CA PRO A 214 3.66 23.89 -6.61
C PRO A 214 2.98 25.23 -6.33
N ASP A 215 1.86 25.21 -5.60
CA ASP A 215 1.08 26.39 -5.24
C ASP A 215 1.66 27.15 -4.02
N GLY A 216 2.85 26.77 -3.56
CA GLY A 216 3.54 27.39 -2.42
C GLY A 216 3.13 26.81 -1.06
N ASN A 217 2.12 25.94 -0.99
CA ASN A 217 1.73 25.32 0.27
C ASN A 217 2.80 24.35 0.77
N LYS A 218 3.05 24.40 2.08
CA LYS A 218 3.94 23.47 2.76
C LYS A 218 3.13 22.57 3.69
N LEU A 219 3.09 21.28 3.39
CA LEU A 219 2.48 20.25 4.23
C LEU A 219 3.58 19.50 4.97
N SER A 220 3.44 19.34 6.28
CA SER A 220 4.42 18.65 7.12
C SER A 220 3.74 17.61 7.98
N TYR A 221 4.06 16.35 7.73
CA TYR A 221 3.56 15.20 8.49
C TYR A 221 4.67 14.71 9.41
N SER A 222 4.46 14.87 10.72
CA SER A 222 5.41 14.44 11.74
C SER A 222 5.16 13.00 12.15
N ARG A 223 6.22 12.30 12.55
CA ARG A 223 6.14 10.92 13.05
C ARG A 223 5.09 10.79 14.15
N ILE A 224 4.34 9.72 14.09
CA ILE A 224 3.37 9.29 15.10
C ILE A 224 4.01 8.25 16.01
N VAL A 225 4.90 7.42 15.45
CA VAL A 225 5.61 6.37 16.17
C VAL A 225 7.11 6.46 15.89
N ASN A 226 7.94 6.43 16.93
CA ASN A 226 9.41 6.48 16.80
C ASN A 226 10.05 5.09 16.76
N LYS A 227 9.36 4.12 16.17
CA LYS A 227 9.80 2.72 16.07
C LYS A 227 9.47 2.19 14.69
N LEU A 228 10.47 1.60 14.03
CA LEU A 228 10.27 0.92 12.77
C LEU A 228 9.47 -0.38 12.94
N PRO A 229 8.69 -0.76 11.92
CA PRO A 229 8.00 -2.04 11.92
C PRO A 229 9.02 -3.18 11.84
N ARG A 230 8.59 -4.39 12.23
CA ARG A 230 9.45 -5.57 12.20
C ARG A 230 9.94 -5.85 10.78
N ARG A 231 11.24 -6.01 10.58
CA ARG A 231 11.80 -6.34 9.27
C ARG A 231 11.25 -7.68 8.75
N ALA A 232 10.74 -7.67 7.52
CA ALA A 232 10.35 -8.87 6.80
C ALA A 232 11.58 -9.73 6.49
N LYS A 233 11.49 -11.04 6.68
CA LYS A 233 12.53 -12.00 6.29
C LYS A 233 12.26 -12.57 4.90
N SER A 234 13.30 -12.76 4.11
CA SER A 234 13.17 -13.46 2.82
C SER A 234 12.86 -14.93 3.06
N ILE A 235 11.84 -15.44 2.37
CA ILE A 235 11.49 -16.87 2.35
C ILE A 235 11.78 -17.48 0.98
N LEU A 236 11.78 -18.81 0.93
CA LEU A 236 11.80 -19.57 -0.31
C LEU A 236 10.39 -19.68 -0.91
N PRO A 237 10.26 -19.79 -2.24
CA PRO A 237 8.97 -19.94 -2.88
C PRO A 237 8.21 -21.16 -2.36
N HIS A 238 6.91 -21.01 -2.19
CA HIS A 238 6.05 -22.13 -1.83
C HIS A 238 5.66 -22.90 -3.10
N PRO A 239 5.68 -24.24 -3.10
CA PRO A 239 5.42 -25.05 -4.29
C PRO A 239 4.06 -24.77 -4.96
N HIS A 240 3.01 -24.54 -4.17
CA HIS A 240 1.67 -24.18 -4.69
C HIS A 240 1.61 -22.83 -5.42
N GLY A 241 2.64 -21.99 -5.30
CA GLY A 241 2.71 -20.71 -5.99
C GLY A 241 3.56 -20.71 -7.25
N VAL A 242 4.21 -21.83 -7.58
CA VAL A 242 5.12 -21.92 -8.71
C VAL A 242 4.43 -22.61 -9.88
N GLU A 243 4.39 -21.94 -11.03
CA GLU A 243 3.84 -22.48 -12.28
C GLU A 243 4.84 -23.45 -12.94
N LEU A 244 4.34 -24.34 -13.81
CA LEU A 244 5.14 -25.39 -14.43
C LEU A 244 6.41 -24.87 -15.11
N GLY A 245 6.31 -23.81 -15.92
CA GLY A 245 7.47 -23.25 -16.63
C GLY A 245 8.51 -22.63 -15.68
N VAL A 246 8.06 -22.04 -14.57
CA VAL A 246 8.96 -21.52 -13.53
C VAL A 246 9.64 -22.68 -12.80
N PHE A 247 8.87 -23.72 -12.45
CA PHE A 247 9.38 -24.92 -11.82
C PHE A 247 10.44 -25.61 -12.69
N GLU A 248 10.19 -25.74 -14.00
CA GLU A 248 11.14 -26.29 -14.97
C GLU A 248 12.42 -25.44 -15.04
N ARG A 249 12.29 -24.12 -15.14
CA ARG A 249 13.45 -23.21 -15.15
C ARG A 249 14.25 -23.32 -13.86
N MET A 250 13.58 -23.36 -12.70
CA MET A 250 14.23 -23.54 -11.39
C MET A 250 14.97 -24.88 -11.32
N SER A 251 14.38 -25.95 -11.85
CA SER A 251 15.02 -27.27 -11.92
C SER A 251 16.32 -27.26 -12.74
N LYS A 252 16.39 -26.44 -13.80
CA LYS A 252 17.60 -26.31 -14.62
C LYS A 252 18.67 -25.40 -14.00
N LEU A 253 18.26 -24.37 -13.25
CA LEU A 253 19.17 -23.38 -12.65
C LEU A 253 19.65 -23.74 -11.24
N THR A 254 19.08 -24.76 -10.62
CA THR A 254 19.41 -25.14 -9.25
C THR A 254 20.86 -25.62 -9.11
N LYS A 255 21.46 -25.36 -7.95
CA LYS A 255 22.77 -25.92 -7.56
C LYS A 255 22.63 -27.30 -6.92
N ALA A 256 21.41 -27.81 -6.74
CA ALA A 256 21.17 -29.10 -6.13
C ALA A 256 21.60 -30.25 -7.06
N ARG A 257 22.28 -31.26 -6.49
CA ARG A 257 22.78 -32.43 -7.23
C ARG A 257 21.70 -33.49 -7.52
N SER A 258 20.52 -33.36 -6.94
CA SER A 258 19.40 -34.30 -7.13
C SER A 258 18.05 -33.61 -7.05
N ILE A 259 17.04 -34.18 -7.71
CA ILE A 259 15.66 -33.68 -7.69
C ILE A 259 15.07 -33.64 -6.27
N ALA A 260 15.39 -34.61 -5.41
CA ALA A 260 14.94 -34.59 -4.01
C ALA A 260 15.61 -33.46 -3.21
N ALA A 261 16.90 -33.18 -3.48
CA ALA A 261 17.59 -32.06 -2.85
C ALA A 261 17.09 -30.71 -3.37
N PHE A 262 16.78 -30.60 -4.66
CA PHE A 262 16.17 -29.42 -5.26
C PHE A 262 14.85 -29.07 -4.56
N LEU A 263 13.93 -30.03 -4.47
CA LEU A 263 12.64 -29.83 -3.82
C LEU A 263 12.78 -29.39 -2.35
N SER A 264 13.77 -29.92 -1.63
CA SER A 264 13.96 -29.60 -0.21
C SER A 264 14.74 -28.31 0.04
N LYS A 265 15.61 -27.86 -0.87
CA LYS A 265 16.47 -26.68 -0.68
C LYS A 265 15.91 -25.42 -1.31
N ASP A 266 15.18 -25.55 -2.41
CA ASP A 266 14.76 -24.40 -3.21
C ASP A 266 13.29 -24.02 -2.96
N PHE A 267 12.53 -24.86 -2.24
CA PHE A 267 11.15 -24.59 -1.86
C PHE A 267 10.97 -24.55 -0.35
N SER A 268 10.03 -23.70 0.10
CA SER A 268 9.62 -23.70 1.50
C SER A 268 8.74 -24.91 1.81
N ARG A 269 8.84 -25.40 3.06
CA ARG A 269 7.95 -26.42 3.66
C ARG A 269 7.97 -27.81 3.00
N ILE A 270 8.95 -28.11 2.15
CA ILE A 270 9.24 -29.48 1.70
C ILE A 270 10.45 -30.02 2.48
N SER A 271 10.24 -31.08 3.25
CA SER A 271 11.35 -31.82 3.86
C SER A 271 11.93 -32.84 2.89
N PHE A 272 13.19 -33.22 3.08
CA PHE A 272 13.85 -34.23 2.24
C PHE A 272 13.10 -35.58 2.17
N PRO A 273 12.50 -36.12 3.25
CA PRO A 273 11.64 -37.30 3.16
C PRO A 273 10.37 -37.08 2.31
N ALA A 274 9.73 -35.91 2.43
CA ALA A 274 8.57 -35.57 1.61
C ALA A 274 8.94 -35.44 0.13
N ALA A 275 10.08 -34.81 -0.18
CA ALA A 275 10.63 -34.72 -1.53
C ALA A 275 10.82 -36.11 -2.16
N LYS A 276 11.47 -37.04 -1.44
CA LYS A 276 11.63 -38.44 -1.90
C LYS A 276 10.29 -39.12 -2.16
N LYS A 277 9.29 -38.89 -1.30
CA LYS A 277 7.94 -39.42 -1.48
C LYS A 277 7.30 -38.89 -2.76
N TYR A 278 7.38 -37.58 -3.02
CA TYR A 278 6.82 -36.97 -4.23
C TYR A 278 7.52 -37.47 -5.50
N CYS A 279 8.85 -37.61 -5.49
CA CYS A 279 9.59 -38.21 -6.60
C CYS A 279 9.11 -39.64 -6.91
N LYS A 280 8.96 -40.48 -5.88
CA LYS A 280 8.46 -41.86 -6.04
C LYS A 280 7.05 -41.90 -6.64
N LEU A 281 6.15 -41.04 -6.16
CA LEU A 281 4.79 -40.91 -6.72
C LEU A 281 4.81 -40.45 -8.18
N ALA A 282 5.77 -39.58 -8.55
CA ALA A 282 5.94 -39.07 -9.91
C ALA A 282 6.63 -40.05 -10.86
N LYS A 283 7.03 -41.24 -10.35
CA LYS A 283 7.85 -42.22 -11.06
C LYS A 283 9.20 -41.64 -11.51
N VAL A 284 9.76 -40.74 -10.69
CA VAL A 284 11.08 -40.13 -10.90
C VAL A 284 12.05 -40.63 -9.84
N VAL A 285 13.24 -41.06 -10.25
CA VAL A 285 14.27 -41.52 -9.30
C VAL A 285 14.76 -40.31 -8.48
N PRO A 286 14.69 -40.34 -7.12
CA PRO A 286 14.99 -39.17 -6.28
C PRO A 286 16.41 -38.62 -6.40
N ASN A 287 17.36 -39.45 -6.82
CA ASN A 287 18.77 -39.11 -6.96
C ASN A 287 19.14 -38.65 -8.38
N THR A 288 18.20 -38.63 -9.33
CA THR A 288 18.44 -38.10 -10.67
C THR A 288 18.78 -36.62 -10.59
N LYS A 289 19.68 -36.16 -11.46
CA LYS A 289 20.01 -34.74 -11.57
C LYS A 289 18.80 -33.93 -12.05
N SER A 290 18.69 -32.70 -11.57
CA SER A 290 17.52 -31.86 -11.81
C SER A 290 17.45 -31.31 -13.25
N ASP A 291 18.60 -31.18 -13.90
CA ASP A 291 18.77 -30.70 -15.27
C ASP A 291 18.44 -31.76 -16.34
N SER A 292 18.55 -33.04 -16.00
CA SER A 292 18.35 -34.16 -16.92
C SER A 292 16.90 -34.63 -17.03
N LEU A 293 15.94 -33.97 -16.37
CA LEU A 293 14.54 -34.37 -16.39
C LEU A 293 13.86 -33.97 -17.71
N THR A 294 13.08 -34.89 -18.25
CA THR A 294 12.21 -34.61 -19.40
C THR A 294 11.04 -33.72 -18.99
N HIS A 295 10.47 -32.97 -19.94
CA HIS A 295 9.32 -32.11 -19.68
C HIS A 295 8.13 -32.89 -19.07
N GLN A 296 7.88 -34.12 -19.54
CA GLN A 296 6.83 -34.98 -19.00
C GLN A 296 7.08 -35.40 -17.55
N GLU A 297 8.33 -35.67 -17.16
CA GLU A 297 8.68 -35.99 -15.77
C GLU A 297 8.51 -34.78 -14.85
N VAL A 298 8.93 -33.60 -15.32
CA VAL A 298 8.76 -32.33 -14.61
C VAL A 298 7.27 -32.04 -14.39
N GLU A 299 6.45 -32.22 -15.42
CA GLU A 299 5.00 -32.02 -15.33
C GLU A 299 4.34 -32.99 -14.35
N ARG A 300 4.66 -34.29 -14.41
CA ARG A 300 4.13 -35.28 -13.46
C ARG A 300 4.49 -34.91 -12.02
N LEU A 301 5.75 -34.54 -11.79
CA LEU A 301 6.22 -34.14 -10.47
C LEU A 301 5.50 -32.88 -9.97
N TRP A 302 5.38 -31.87 -10.82
CA TRP A 302 4.68 -30.63 -10.49
C TRP A 302 3.22 -30.87 -10.12
N ARG A 303 2.48 -31.66 -10.92
CA ARG A 303 1.07 -32.00 -10.64
C ARG A 303 0.89 -32.68 -9.29
N ILE A 304 1.77 -33.61 -8.93
CA ILE A 304 1.73 -34.31 -7.63
C ILE A 304 1.97 -33.34 -6.47
N ILE A 305 2.90 -32.41 -6.64
CA ILE A 305 3.19 -31.39 -5.64
C ILE A 305 2.00 -30.44 -5.46
N GLN A 306 1.32 -30.05 -6.54
CA GLN A 306 0.10 -29.23 -6.46
C GLN A 306 -1.04 -29.92 -5.70
N GLN A 307 -1.18 -31.24 -5.86
CA GLN A 307 -2.20 -32.02 -5.16
C GLN A 307 -1.81 -32.39 -3.71
N ALA A 308 -0.53 -32.26 -3.36
CA ALA A 308 -0.05 -32.60 -2.03
C ALA A 308 -0.51 -31.60 -0.97
N LYS A 309 -0.89 -32.11 0.20
CA LYS A 309 -1.14 -31.30 1.40
C LYS A 309 0.19 -30.89 2.02
N ILE A 310 0.65 -29.69 1.68
CA ILE A 310 1.89 -29.08 2.19
C ILE A 310 1.54 -28.06 3.28
N MET A 311 2.41 -27.93 4.28
CA MET A 311 2.28 -26.93 5.34
C MET A 311 2.32 -25.52 4.73
N LYS A 312 1.50 -24.61 5.27
CA LYS A 312 1.47 -23.20 4.82
C LYS A 312 2.87 -22.54 4.88
N PRO A 313 3.17 -21.60 3.95
CA PRO A 313 4.41 -20.85 3.96
C PRO A 313 4.64 -20.10 5.29
N PRO A 314 5.90 -19.86 5.68
CA PRO A 314 6.22 -19.01 6.83
C PRO A 314 5.66 -17.59 6.66
N THR A 315 5.23 -16.98 7.77
CA THR A 315 4.60 -15.65 7.81
C THR A 315 5.56 -14.55 8.29
N ASP A 316 6.79 -14.89 8.66
CA ASP A 316 7.85 -13.96 9.08
C ASP A 316 8.40 -13.11 7.92
N CYS A 317 7.96 -13.39 6.69
CA CYS A 317 8.14 -12.58 5.50
C CYS A 317 7.19 -11.38 5.40
N LEU A 318 6.26 -11.24 6.35
CA LEU A 318 5.30 -10.15 6.42
C LEU A 318 5.64 -9.17 7.55
N SER A 319 5.24 -7.92 7.33
CA SER A 319 5.49 -6.77 8.19
C SER A 319 4.22 -5.89 8.23
N PRO A 320 3.26 -6.22 9.10
CA PRO A 320 2.05 -5.39 9.30
C PRO A 320 2.40 -3.99 9.85
N ILE A 321 1.47 -3.04 9.74
CA ILE A 321 1.56 -1.72 10.41
C ILE A 321 1.18 -1.90 11.90
N GLY A 322 0.17 -2.74 12.17
CA GLY A 322 -0.32 -3.08 13.49
C GLY A 322 -1.49 -2.20 13.96
N GLU A 323 -2.39 -2.83 14.74
CA GLU A 323 -3.65 -2.22 15.21
C GLU A 323 -3.43 -0.89 15.94
N ALA A 324 -2.63 -0.89 17.02
CA ALA A 324 -2.39 0.30 17.84
C ALA A 324 -1.74 1.46 17.06
N THR A 325 -0.93 1.14 16.06
CA THR A 325 -0.27 2.14 15.20
C THR A 325 -1.29 2.77 14.25
N LEU A 326 -2.17 1.96 13.65
CA LEU A 326 -3.24 2.43 12.77
C LEU A 326 -4.27 3.28 13.53
N GLU A 327 -4.65 2.88 14.73
CA GLU A 327 -5.59 3.64 15.57
C GLU A 327 -5.06 5.05 15.86
N LYS A 328 -3.80 5.13 16.33
CA LYS A 328 -3.13 6.42 16.59
C LYS A 328 -2.98 7.27 15.33
N ALA A 329 -2.76 6.65 14.17
CA ALA A 329 -2.62 7.37 12.91
C ALA A 329 -3.92 8.07 12.50
N ILE A 330 -5.04 7.36 12.58
CA ILE A 330 -6.37 7.93 12.25
C ILE A 330 -6.84 8.93 13.31
N GLU A 331 -6.58 8.67 14.59
CA GLU A 331 -6.97 9.55 15.69
C GLU A 331 -6.28 10.92 15.59
N LYS A 332 -4.95 10.94 15.38
CA LYS A 332 -4.16 12.18 15.30
C LYS A 332 -4.48 13.01 14.06
N ASP A 333 -4.65 12.37 12.90
CA ASP A 333 -4.81 13.10 11.64
C ASP A 333 -6.23 13.64 11.43
N LEU A 334 -7.26 12.98 11.99
CA LEU A 334 -8.66 13.29 11.69
C LEU A 334 -9.51 13.67 12.93
N ASN A 335 -8.93 13.63 14.14
CA ASN A 335 -9.59 13.95 15.41
C ASN A 335 -10.95 13.26 15.55
N THR A 336 -10.98 11.96 15.27
CA THR A 336 -12.19 11.15 15.17
C THR A 336 -12.77 10.85 16.56
N GLU A 337 -14.08 10.73 16.67
CA GLU A 337 -14.76 10.44 17.95
C GLU A 337 -14.58 8.98 18.38
N PHE A 338 -14.37 8.09 17.40
CA PHE A 338 -14.19 6.66 17.61
C PHE A 338 -13.27 6.10 16.54
N VAL A 339 -12.31 5.28 16.95
CA VAL A 339 -11.45 4.51 16.06
C VAL A 339 -11.40 3.07 16.53
N ALA A 340 -11.39 2.15 15.57
CA ALA A 340 -11.10 0.76 15.83
C ALA A 340 -10.24 0.19 14.70
N ALA A 341 -9.19 -0.55 15.05
CA ALA A 341 -8.42 -1.35 14.11
C ALA A 341 -8.54 -2.86 14.40
N ILE A 342 -8.18 -3.66 13.38
CA ILE A 342 -7.99 -5.10 13.47
C ILE A 342 -6.89 -5.54 12.50
N THR A 343 -5.97 -6.39 12.95
CA THR A 343 -4.95 -7.05 12.15
C THR A 343 -5.24 -8.55 12.18
N ARG A 344 -5.74 -9.09 11.08
CA ARG A 344 -6.09 -10.51 10.97
C ARG A 344 -4.84 -11.39 10.93
N PRO A 345 -4.93 -12.65 11.39
CA PRO A 345 -3.86 -13.62 11.18
C PRO A 345 -3.61 -13.82 9.67
N PRO A 346 -2.35 -13.98 9.22
CA PRO A 346 -2.04 -14.15 7.81
C PRO A 346 -2.72 -15.37 7.18
N ALA A 347 -3.21 -15.19 5.96
CA ALA A 347 -3.75 -16.21 5.09
C ALA A 347 -2.80 -16.46 3.91
N VAL A 348 -3.17 -17.36 2.99
CA VAL A 348 -2.34 -17.75 1.85
C VAL A 348 -3.21 -17.79 0.60
N TYR A 349 -2.71 -17.25 -0.51
CA TYR A 349 -3.35 -17.35 -1.82
C TYR A 349 -2.26 -17.71 -2.85
N ARG A 350 -2.51 -18.69 -3.74
CA ARG A 350 -1.51 -19.19 -4.71
C ARG A 350 -0.10 -19.35 -4.12
N GLY A 351 0.03 -19.94 -2.92
CA GLY A 351 1.32 -20.11 -2.23
C GLY A 351 1.98 -18.83 -1.66
N ASN A 352 1.38 -17.65 -1.82
CA ASN A 352 1.85 -16.39 -1.28
C ASN A 352 1.16 -16.09 0.07
N PRO A 353 1.91 -15.92 1.17
CA PRO A 353 1.34 -15.46 2.43
C PRO A 353 0.94 -13.99 2.32
N PHE A 354 -0.24 -13.64 2.85
CA PHE A 354 -0.75 -12.28 2.91
C PHE A 354 -1.51 -12.03 4.21
N GLY A 355 -1.66 -10.77 4.61
CA GLY A 355 -2.53 -10.39 5.71
C GLY A 355 -3.36 -9.15 5.36
N ILE A 356 -4.43 -8.96 6.14
CA ILE A 356 -5.34 -7.82 6.01
C ILE A 356 -5.42 -7.08 7.35
N GLU A 357 -5.26 -5.76 7.29
CA GLU A 357 -5.58 -4.86 8.40
C GLU A 357 -6.73 -3.94 7.97
N VAL A 358 -7.63 -3.67 8.90
CA VAL A 358 -8.73 -2.72 8.70
C VAL A 358 -8.72 -1.74 9.85
N CYS A 359 -8.89 -0.46 9.55
CA CYS A 359 -9.10 0.57 10.55
C CYS A 359 -10.30 1.43 10.15
N ILE A 360 -11.25 1.62 11.06
CA ILE A 360 -12.44 2.44 10.83
C ILE A 360 -12.44 3.58 11.85
N GLY A 361 -12.48 4.81 11.35
CA GLY A 361 -12.69 6.02 12.13
C GLY A 361 -14.08 6.60 11.89
N TYR A 362 -14.71 7.16 12.91
CA TYR A 362 -16.04 7.76 12.82
C TYR A 362 -16.12 9.11 13.57
N GLY A 363 -16.85 10.07 12.99
CA GLY A 363 -17.10 11.40 13.56
C GLY A 363 -15.89 12.34 13.46
N GLY A 364 -15.92 13.40 14.27
CA GLY A 364 -14.81 14.35 14.35
C GLY A 364 -14.70 15.29 13.16
N GLY A 365 -13.49 15.46 12.62
CA GLY A 365 -13.22 16.30 11.45
C GLY A 365 -13.74 15.77 10.11
N LEU A 366 -14.41 14.61 10.11
CA LEU A 366 -14.96 13.98 8.91
C LEU A 366 -16.27 14.67 8.48
N ALA A 367 -16.36 15.03 7.20
CA ALA A 367 -17.52 15.74 6.66
C ALA A 367 -18.81 14.89 6.78
N PRO A 368 -19.86 15.40 7.44
CA PRO A 368 -21.16 14.72 7.47
C PRO A 368 -21.82 14.78 6.09
N GLY A 369 -22.65 13.78 5.76
CA GLY A 369 -23.47 13.80 4.54
C GLY A 369 -22.75 13.43 3.23
N ASN A 370 -21.60 12.75 3.30
CA ASN A 370 -20.90 12.21 2.14
C ASN A 370 -20.74 10.69 2.22
N THR A 371 -20.47 10.05 1.08
CA THR A 371 -19.96 8.67 1.08
C THR A 371 -18.66 8.63 1.89
N ALA A 372 -18.50 7.60 2.72
CA ALA A 372 -17.34 7.44 3.57
C ALA A 372 -16.02 7.53 2.77
N GLU A 373 -14.98 8.06 3.41
CA GLU A 373 -13.65 8.09 2.84
C GLU A 373 -13.05 6.68 2.86
N ILE A 374 -12.54 6.20 1.73
CA ILE A 374 -11.99 4.85 1.60
C ILE A 374 -10.52 4.96 1.26
N VAL A 375 -9.68 4.53 2.19
CA VAL A 375 -8.23 4.50 2.04
C VAL A 375 -7.82 3.05 1.76
N ARG A 376 -7.19 2.83 0.62
CA ARG A 376 -6.75 1.50 0.18
C ARG A 376 -5.23 1.47 0.20
N ILE A 377 -4.66 0.50 0.88
CA ILE A 377 -3.21 0.39 1.03
C ILE A 377 -2.77 -1.00 0.63
N ALA A 378 -1.68 -1.07 -0.14
CA ALA A 378 -1.03 -2.29 -0.59
C ALA A 378 0.45 -2.23 -0.21
N ASN A 379 0.95 -3.10 0.67
CA ASN A 379 2.33 -3.08 1.16
C ASN A 379 2.79 -1.68 1.64
N ARG A 380 1.93 -0.97 2.38
CA ARG A 380 2.13 0.43 2.82
C ARG A 380 2.22 1.50 1.73
N VAL A 381 1.81 1.16 0.51
CA VAL A 381 1.65 2.10 -0.61
C VAL A 381 0.16 2.40 -0.80
N PRO A 382 -0.26 3.67 -0.76
CA PRO A 382 -1.63 4.06 -1.07
C PRO A 382 -2.03 3.77 -2.51
N LEU A 383 -3.29 3.36 -2.71
CA LEU A 383 -3.89 3.13 -4.02
C LEU A 383 -4.95 4.21 -4.30
N LEU A 384 -4.69 5.12 -5.23
CA LEU A 384 -5.59 6.26 -5.50
C LEU A 384 -6.53 6.02 -6.69
N TYR A 385 -6.08 5.33 -7.74
CA TYR A 385 -6.86 5.11 -8.96
C TYR A 385 -7.59 3.76 -8.98
N GLU A 386 -8.45 3.54 -9.98
CA GLU A 386 -9.13 2.26 -10.26
C GLU A 386 -9.90 1.64 -9.08
N GLN A 387 -10.46 2.49 -8.21
CA GLN A 387 -11.16 2.04 -7.01
C GLN A 387 -12.23 0.99 -7.31
N SER A 388 -13.06 1.20 -8.34
CA SER A 388 -14.23 0.35 -8.64
C SER A 388 -13.91 -1.10 -9.00
N ALA A 389 -12.74 -1.36 -9.60
CA ALA A 389 -12.35 -2.68 -10.10
C ALA A 389 -11.74 -3.58 -9.03
N GLY A 390 -11.19 -2.99 -7.96
CA GLY A 390 -10.39 -3.69 -6.96
C GLY A 390 -11.15 -4.60 -5.99
N ALA A 391 -10.43 -5.57 -5.45
CA ALA A 391 -10.90 -6.54 -4.44
C ALA A 391 -11.53 -5.88 -3.22
N ILE A 392 -10.96 -4.77 -2.75
CA ILE A 392 -11.44 -4.04 -1.56
C ILE A 392 -12.86 -3.50 -1.78
N ASN A 393 -13.10 -2.78 -2.87
CA ASN A 393 -14.43 -2.24 -3.17
C ASN A 393 -15.44 -3.35 -3.45
N LYS A 394 -15.03 -4.41 -4.15
CA LYS A 394 -15.88 -5.60 -4.35
C LYS A 394 -16.26 -6.27 -3.03
N ALA A 395 -15.34 -6.35 -2.06
CA ALA A 395 -15.61 -6.89 -0.74
C ALA A 395 -16.52 -5.97 0.09
N MET A 396 -16.28 -4.65 0.07
CA MET A 396 -17.11 -3.66 0.78
C MET A 396 -18.57 -3.64 0.29
N LYS A 397 -18.79 -3.76 -1.03
CA LYS A 397 -20.15 -3.84 -1.61
C LYS A 397 -20.94 -5.08 -1.17
N LYS A 398 -20.26 -6.13 -0.69
CA LYS A 398 -20.88 -7.36 -0.18
C LYS A 398 -21.22 -7.27 1.32
N ILE A 399 -20.90 -6.16 1.99
CA ILE A 399 -21.19 -5.97 3.42
C ILE A 399 -22.61 -5.44 3.61
N ALA A 400 -23.35 -6.06 4.53
CA ALA A 400 -24.64 -5.56 5.00
C ALA A 400 -24.43 -4.45 6.06
N TRP A 401 -24.09 -3.24 5.63
CA TRP A 401 -23.77 -2.09 6.50
C TRP A 401 -24.87 -1.77 7.52
N ALA A 402 -26.14 -1.94 7.13
CA ALA A 402 -27.29 -1.71 8.00
C ALA A 402 -27.28 -2.57 9.28
N HIS A 403 -26.75 -3.81 9.21
CA HIS A 403 -26.66 -4.69 10.38
C HIS A 403 -25.72 -4.12 11.45
N TYR A 404 -24.79 -3.25 11.06
CA TYR A 404 -23.83 -2.59 11.94
C TYR A 404 -24.25 -1.16 12.30
N LYS A 405 -25.52 -0.79 12.05
CA LYS A 405 -26.07 0.55 12.32
C LYS A 405 -25.34 1.67 11.55
N VAL A 406 -24.68 1.33 10.45
CA VAL A 406 -24.02 2.27 9.55
C VAL A 406 -24.95 2.57 8.39
N GLU A 407 -25.18 3.85 8.13
CA GLU A 407 -25.93 4.30 6.95
C GLU A 407 -25.16 3.97 5.68
N HIS A 408 -25.87 3.72 4.59
CA HIS A 408 -25.24 3.35 3.33
C HIS A 408 -26.02 3.88 2.14
N LYS A 409 -25.30 4.21 1.07
CA LYS A 409 -25.86 4.61 -0.23
C LYS A 409 -25.14 3.81 -1.31
N ASN A 410 -25.86 3.23 -2.25
CA ASN A 410 -25.30 2.37 -3.31
C ASN A 410 -24.40 1.22 -2.78
N LYS A 411 -24.80 0.59 -1.66
CA LYS A 411 -24.05 -0.48 -0.95
C LYS A 411 -22.68 -0.06 -0.41
N MET A 412 -22.42 1.24 -0.32
CA MET A 412 -21.22 1.80 0.29
C MET A 412 -21.58 2.59 1.55
N PRO A 413 -20.71 2.62 2.57
CA PRO A 413 -20.99 3.34 3.81
C PRO A 413 -21.12 4.85 3.55
N TYR A 414 -22.05 5.47 4.26
CA TYR A 414 -22.39 6.88 4.14
C TYR A 414 -22.39 7.53 5.52
N GLY A 415 -21.88 8.76 5.59
CA GLY A 415 -21.71 9.52 6.83
C GLY A 415 -20.24 9.87 7.12
N PRO A 416 -19.97 10.49 8.28
CA PRO A 416 -18.63 10.94 8.68
C PRO A 416 -17.78 9.73 9.12
N MET A 417 -17.38 8.91 8.16
CA MET A 417 -16.63 7.67 8.37
C MET A 417 -15.44 7.60 7.41
N ILE A 418 -14.33 7.10 7.92
CA ILE A 418 -13.17 6.67 7.13
C ILE A 418 -12.98 5.16 7.29
N VAL A 419 -12.77 4.45 6.19
CA VAL A 419 -12.48 3.02 6.16
C VAL A 419 -11.14 2.81 5.47
N LEU A 420 -10.13 2.45 6.26
CA LEU A 420 -8.82 2.07 5.79
C LEU A 420 -8.75 0.55 5.68
N VAL A 421 -8.35 0.05 4.51
CA VAL A 421 -8.08 -1.38 4.28
C VAL A 421 -6.66 -1.53 3.75
N HIS A 422 -5.82 -2.22 4.51
CA HIS A 422 -4.44 -2.51 4.18
C HIS A 422 -4.28 -4.00 3.86
N MET A 423 -3.86 -4.32 2.64
CA MET A 423 -3.37 -5.64 2.29
C MET A 423 -1.84 -5.61 2.24
N TYR A 424 -1.21 -6.59 2.89
CA TYR A 424 0.24 -6.78 2.83
C TYR A 424 0.59 -8.21 2.47
N SER A 425 1.61 -8.40 1.63
CA SER A 425 1.99 -9.70 1.06
C SER A 425 3.41 -9.66 0.50
N THR A 426 4.03 -10.82 0.31
CA THR A 426 5.30 -10.95 -0.45
C THR A 426 5.12 -10.63 -1.93
N TRP A 427 3.92 -10.88 -2.46
CA TRP A 427 3.51 -10.55 -3.81
C TRP A 427 2.07 -10.06 -3.75
N ILE A 428 1.76 -8.93 -4.36
CA ILE A 428 0.39 -8.40 -4.44
C ILE A 428 -0.10 -8.62 -5.86
N PRO A 429 -1.29 -9.22 -6.05
CA PRO A 429 -1.82 -9.45 -7.38
C PRO A 429 -2.47 -8.15 -7.85
N TYR A 430 -1.74 -7.33 -8.59
CA TYR A 430 -2.30 -6.12 -9.17
C TYR A 430 -3.09 -6.43 -10.45
N THR A 431 -4.12 -5.65 -10.75
CA THR A 431 -4.92 -5.77 -11.99
C THR A 431 -4.15 -5.32 -13.23
N SER A 432 -3.19 -4.41 -13.05
CA SER A 432 -2.34 -3.85 -14.10
C SER A 432 -0.94 -3.54 -13.57
N GLU A 433 0.02 -3.35 -14.48
CA GLU A 433 1.41 -3.00 -14.16
C GLU A 433 1.55 -1.64 -13.46
N SER A 434 0.53 -0.77 -13.57
CA SER A 434 0.50 0.52 -12.87
C SER A 434 0.22 0.42 -11.36
N LYS A 435 -0.15 -0.78 -10.86
CA LYS A 435 -0.34 -1.10 -9.43
C LYS A 435 -1.38 -0.23 -8.71
N GLU A 436 -2.53 0.00 -9.33
CA GLU A 436 -3.58 0.89 -8.79
C GLU A 436 -4.77 0.14 -8.15
N ALA A 437 -4.93 -1.15 -8.45
CA ALA A 437 -5.96 -1.98 -7.83
C ALA A 437 -5.47 -3.41 -7.59
N ILE A 438 -5.98 -3.99 -6.50
CA ILE A 438 -5.74 -5.39 -6.13
C ILE A 438 -6.78 -6.25 -6.84
N ASP A 439 -6.32 -7.31 -7.50
CA ASP A 439 -7.16 -8.27 -8.19
C ASP A 439 -7.99 -9.12 -7.22
N ALA A 440 -9.15 -9.56 -7.69
CA ALA A 440 -10.28 -9.91 -6.87
C ALA A 440 -10.35 -11.42 -6.54
N TYR A 441 -9.25 -12.02 -6.10
CA TYR A 441 -9.19 -13.44 -5.72
C TYR A 441 -10.18 -13.77 -4.58
N PRO A 442 -10.86 -14.93 -4.61
CA PRO A 442 -11.83 -15.32 -3.58
C PRO A 442 -11.28 -15.32 -2.15
N GLU A 443 -10.05 -15.80 -1.96
CA GLU A 443 -9.36 -15.88 -0.67
C GLU A 443 -9.10 -14.49 -0.10
N ILE A 444 -8.65 -13.55 -0.95
CA ILE A 444 -8.40 -12.16 -0.58
C ILE A 444 -9.71 -11.46 -0.24
N GLN A 445 -10.74 -11.57 -1.09
CA GLN A 445 -12.06 -10.97 -0.82
C GLN A 445 -12.68 -11.49 0.49
N LYS A 446 -12.52 -12.79 0.76
CA LYS A 446 -13.02 -13.43 1.99
C LYS A 446 -12.36 -12.82 3.22
N GLU A 447 -11.03 -12.73 3.25
CA GLU A 447 -10.33 -12.16 4.42
C GLU A 447 -10.58 -10.66 4.59
N ILE A 448 -10.68 -9.89 3.49
CA ILE A 448 -11.09 -8.47 3.57
C ILE A 448 -12.47 -8.34 4.22
N ARG A 449 -13.44 -9.15 3.78
CA ARG A 449 -14.79 -9.13 4.34
C ARG A 449 -14.80 -9.49 5.82
N LEU A 450 -14.05 -10.52 6.22
CA LEU A 450 -13.96 -10.94 7.63
C LEU A 450 -13.33 -9.83 8.50
N ALA A 451 -12.23 -9.23 8.04
CA ALA A 451 -11.59 -8.11 8.73
C ALA A 451 -12.53 -6.92 8.92
N LEU A 452 -13.25 -6.53 7.86
CA LEU A 452 -14.24 -5.46 7.93
C LEU A 452 -15.37 -5.79 8.91
N GLN A 453 -15.88 -7.02 8.92
CA GLN A 453 -16.92 -7.46 9.84
C GLN A 453 -16.44 -7.42 11.31
N ASP A 454 -15.22 -7.86 11.58
CA ASP A 454 -14.62 -7.82 12.92
C ASP A 454 -14.55 -6.37 13.46
N CYS A 455 -14.10 -5.44 12.62
CA CYS A 455 -14.04 -4.02 12.97
C CYS A 455 -15.43 -3.38 13.11
N LEU A 456 -16.37 -3.72 12.21
CA LEU A 456 -17.73 -3.20 12.23
C LEU A 456 -18.55 -3.64 13.44
N ARG A 457 -18.24 -4.79 14.06
CA ARG A 457 -18.85 -5.17 15.34
C ARG A 457 -18.48 -4.19 16.45
N LYS A 458 -17.24 -3.68 16.49
CA LYS A 458 -16.81 -2.63 17.43
C LYS A 458 -17.55 -1.31 17.15
N VAL A 459 -17.63 -0.91 15.87
CA VAL A 459 -18.36 0.29 15.43
C VAL A 459 -19.85 0.21 15.82
N SER A 460 -20.49 -0.94 15.63
CA SER A 460 -21.92 -1.13 15.95
C SER A 460 -22.22 -0.89 17.44
N ARG A 461 -21.34 -1.34 18.34
CA ARG A 461 -21.46 -1.08 19.80
C ARG A 461 -21.37 0.41 20.12
N PHE A 462 -20.42 1.10 19.48
CA PHE A 462 -20.27 2.55 19.63
C PHE A 462 -21.50 3.30 19.10
N MET A 463 -21.98 2.95 17.90
CA MET A 463 -23.15 3.58 17.27
C MET A 463 -24.42 3.40 18.09
N SER A 464 -24.62 2.21 18.66
CA SER A 464 -25.74 1.94 19.58
C SER A 464 -25.65 2.82 20.83
N SER A 465 -24.47 2.90 21.45
CA SER A 465 -24.23 3.76 22.62
C SER A 465 -24.46 5.23 22.32
N LYS A 466 -24.01 5.71 21.14
CA LYS A 466 -24.19 7.09 20.69
C LYS A 466 -25.67 7.41 20.45
N ARG A 467 -26.41 6.52 19.79
CA ARG A 467 -27.86 6.68 19.56
C ARG A 467 -28.63 6.70 20.87
N ARG A 468 -28.29 5.84 21.83
CA ARG A 468 -28.91 5.83 23.17
C ARG A 468 -28.74 7.19 23.86
N ARG A 469 -27.50 7.70 23.94
CA ARG A 469 -27.20 9.03 24.49
C ARG A 469 -27.95 10.17 23.79
N MET A 470 -28.12 10.09 22.48
CA MET A 470 -28.92 11.10 21.75
C MET A 470 -30.40 11.02 22.07
N LEU A 471 -30.96 9.82 22.21
CA LEU A 471 -32.37 9.62 22.57
C LEU A 471 -32.64 10.10 23.99
N GLU A 472 -31.76 9.81 24.94
CA GLU A 472 -31.82 10.31 26.32
C GLU A 472 -31.80 11.84 26.36
N LYS A 473 -30.85 12.47 25.66
CA LYS A 473 -30.80 13.94 25.56
C LYS A 473 -32.05 14.54 24.93
N LYS A 474 -32.61 13.92 23.90
CA LYS A 474 -33.87 14.35 23.28
C LYS A 474 -35.03 14.22 24.27
N ARG A 475 -35.12 13.09 24.97
CA ARG A 475 -36.14 12.84 26.01
C ARG A 475 -36.04 13.89 27.13
N GLN A 476 -34.83 14.17 27.62
CA GLN A 476 -34.57 15.22 28.60
C GLN A 476 -34.98 16.61 28.10
N SER A 477 -34.58 16.98 26.87
CA SER A 477 -34.96 18.28 26.28
C SER A 477 -36.47 18.41 26.08
N ILE A 478 -37.17 17.32 25.72
CA ILE A 478 -38.62 17.30 25.63
C ILE A 478 -39.23 17.57 27.01
N PHE A 479 -38.78 16.86 28.04
CA PHE A 479 -39.25 17.09 29.41
C PHE A 479 -39.00 18.53 29.87
N ASP A 480 -37.80 19.08 29.66
CA ASP A 480 -37.46 20.45 30.04
C ASP A 480 -38.38 21.49 29.39
N LYS A 481 -38.90 21.23 28.18
CA LYS A 481 -39.89 22.10 27.51
C LYS A 481 -41.30 22.01 28.12
N TYR A 482 -41.70 20.83 28.61
CA TYR A 482 -43.03 20.60 29.19
C TYR A 482 -43.12 20.93 30.69
N ILE A 483 -41.99 20.96 31.41
CA ILE A 483 -41.94 21.25 32.85
C ILE A 483 -42.64 22.59 33.21
N PRO A 484 -42.43 23.72 32.49
CA PRO A 484 -43.07 24.98 32.84
C PRO A 484 -44.60 24.97 32.72
N GLU A 485 -45.14 24.26 31.72
CA GLU A 485 -46.57 24.07 31.51
C GLU A 485 -47.19 23.17 32.59
N LEU A 486 -46.49 22.09 32.94
CA LEU A 486 -46.92 21.19 34.00
C LEU A 486 -46.92 21.91 35.36
N ALA A 487 -45.87 22.69 35.65
CA ALA A 487 -45.77 23.47 36.88
C ALA A 487 -46.86 24.55 36.98
N TYR A 488 -47.22 25.20 35.88
CA TYR A 488 -48.33 26.15 35.85
C TYR A 488 -49.69 25.49 36.12
N THR A 489 -49.91 24.30 35.55
CA THR A 489 -51.15 23.55 35.78
C THR A 489 -51.24 23.05 37.23
N LEU A 490 -50.11 22.59 37.79
CA LEU A 490 -50.03 22.15 39.18
C LEU A 490 -50.19 23.30 40.18
N GLU A 491 -49.65 24.48 39.89
CA GLU A 491 -49.85 25.69 40.70
C GLU A 491 -51.35 26.02 40.81
N LYS A 492 -52.10 25.95 39.70
CA LYS A 492 -53.56 26.18 39.72
C LYS A 492 -54.34 25.14 40.54
N LEU A 493 -53.88 23.90 40.59
CA LEU A 493 -54.56 22.80 41.27
C LEU A 493 -54.22 22.71 42.76
N THR A 494 -52.98 23.03 43.13
CA THR A 494 -52.43 22.78 44.46
C THR A 494 -52.21 24.07 45.27
N GLY A 495 -52.14 25.23 44.62
CA GLY A 495 -51.82 26.51 45.25
C GLY A 495 -50.33 26.69 45.61
N GLU A 496 -49.47 25.73 45.29
CA GLU A 496 -48.02 25.87 45.46
C GLU A 496 -47.39 26.73 44.36
N LYS A 497 -46.37 27.53 44.72
CA LYS A 497 -45.68 28.42 43.78
C LYS A 497 -45.04 27.62 42.64
N LYS A 498 -45.25 28.07 41.40
CA LYS A 498 -44.67 27.50 40.17
C LYS A 498 -43.16 27.25 40.25
N GLU A 499 -42.41 28.20 40.81
CA GLU A 499 -40.94 28.16 40.89
C GLU A 499 -40.44 26.96 41.70
N THR A 500 -41.10 26.66 42.82
CA THR A 500 -40.81 25.49 43.66
C THR A 500 -41.16 24.17 42.96
N LEU A 501 -42.29 24.14 42.24
CA LEU A 501 -42.73 22.96 41.49
C LEU A 501 -41.80 22.65 40.32
N GLU A 502 -41.32 23.67 39.57
CA GLU A 502 -40.37 23.46 38.48
C GLU A 502 -39.03 22.86 38.97
N VAL A 503 -38.51 23.36 40.09
CA VAL A 503 -37.27 22.84 40.69
C VAL A 503 -37.44 21.39 41.14
N ASN A 504 -38.59 21.06 41.75
CA ASN A 504 -38.89 19.70 42.20
C ASN A 504 -39.08 18.73 41.03
N LEU A 505 -39.81 19.14 39.98
CA LEU A 505 -40.00 18.34 38.76
C LEU A 505 -38.68 18.09 38.03
N LYS A 506 -37.82 19.12 37.90
CA LYS A 506 -36.47 18.96 37.31
C LYS A 506 -35.62 17.97 38.10
N LYS A 507 -35.68 18.01 39.44
CA LYS A 507 -34.96 17.07 40.32
C LYS A 507 -35.46 15.63 40.17
N ILE A 508 -36.78 15.42 40.09
CA ILE A 508 -37.36 14.08 39.92
C ILE A 508 -36.95 13.50 38.56
N ILE A 509 -37.07 14.26 37.48
CA ILE A 509 -36.72 13.82 36.13
C ILE A 509 -35.22 13.52 36.01
N HIS A 510 -34.34 14.35 36.58
CA HIS A 510 -32.90 14.08 36.59
C HIS A 510 -32.54 12.84 37.43
N LYS A 511 -33.31 12.52 38.47
CA LYS A 511 -33.06 11.35 39.33
C LYS A 511 -33.50 10.06 38.65
N GLU A 512 -34.66 10.07 37.97
CA GLU A 512 -35.15 8.92 37.20
C GLU A 512 -34.29 8.65 35.96
N LEU A 513 -33.90 9.69 35.21
CA LEU A 513 -33.00 9.53 34.06
C LEU A 513 -31.63 8.94 34.44
N LYS A 514 -31.11 9.28 35.63
CA LYS A 514 -29.86 8.70 36.16
C LYS A 514 -29.99 7.26 36.67
N LYS A 515 -31.21 6.82 37.00
CA LYS A 515 -31.50 5.44 37.42
C LYS A 515 -31.56 4.53 36.19
N ASP A 516 -32.28 4.95 35.16
CA ASP A 516 -32.34 4.27 33.86
C ASP A 516 -30.92 4.04 33.28
N GLU A 517 -30.02 5.03 33.41
CA GLU A 517 -28.62 4.90 32.97
C GLU A 517 -27.83 3.78 33.69
N LYS A 518 -28.11 3.51 34.98
CA LYS A 518 -27.38 2.51 35.79
C LYS A 518 -27.90 1.09 35.59
N ASP A 519 -29.21 0.93 35.44
CA ASP A 519 -29.81 -0.39 35.27
C ASP A 519 -29.58 -0.95 33.85
N GLU A 520 -29.34 -0.09 32.85
CA GLU A 520 -29.05 -0.50 31.45
C GLU A 520 -27.55 -0.54 31.08
N SER A 521 -26.65 -0.26 32.03
CA SER A 521 -25.19 -0.38 31.86
C SER A 521 -24.58 -1.59 32.58
N SER A 522 -25.41 -2.31 33.33
CA SER A 522 -25.17 -3.66 33.87
C SER A 522 -25.54 -4.71 32.84
#